data_AF-A0A8B6E550-F1
#
_entry.id   AF-A0A8B6E550-F1
#
_cell.length_a   1.000
_cell.length_b   1.000
_cell.length_c   1.000
_cell.angle_alpha   90.00
_cell.angle_beta   90.00
_cell.angle_gamma   90.00
#
_symmetry.space_group_name_H-M   'P 1'
#
loop_
_entity.id
_entity.type
_entity.pdbx_description
1 polymer ?
#
loop_
_entity_poly.entity_id
_entity_poly.type
_entity_poly.pdbx_seq_one_letter_code
_entity_poly.pdbx_strand_id
1 'polypeptide(L)'
;VDEIEQKLTATRWLEIEWTDELLSWTSASYEGLKYINYPQGEVWKPDISLQNGCTKLEELGSKIILVFIDSNGLVNWKPFQVFESKCDIDSTYFPYDKQTCHLDFVAWSLSGKDVHITQGRKGVKLSDDLQRHGEWKIISSTAMNLAESDKTKVRFTIVIQRKPLYTIMNYIMPILLLLILDIFTFKIPVGTGERIGYVITVWLAHAVFLTIISDSLPQTSESIPIVSIYIMIQIFIGTVIVIILAIESGCAHLSDDEPVYYLLKTLTRKCRKRSVQSESKMPLWLDKDENCVTWMEAISALDKVLFWVCLIIFVLSTLISLLFAGLKYI
;
A
#
# COMPACT_ATOMS: atom_id res chain seq x y z
N VAL A 1 -10.75 -0.32 6.84
CA VAL A 1 -9.96 0.88 6.54
C VAL A 1 -10.10 1.06 5.07
N ASP A 2 -10.50 2.25 4.65
CA ASP A 2 -10.57 2.61 3.24
C ASP A 2 -9.38 3.52 2.97
N GLU A 3 -8.42 3.03 2.20
CA GLU A 3 -7.20 3.77 1.90
C GLU A 3 -7.45 4.90 0.92
N ILE A 4 -8.39 4.72 -0.01
CA ILE A 4 -8.69 5.68 -1.07
C ILE A 4 -9.42 6.88 -0.47
N GLU A 5 -10.44 6.62 0.35
CA GLU A 5 -11.18 7.66 1.08
C GLU A 5 -10.44 8.18 2.32
N GLN A 6 -9.29 7.58 2.67
CA GLN A 6 -8.50 7.91 3.87
C GLN A 6 -9.36 7.84 5.16
N LYS A 7 -10.04 6.72 5.35
CA LYS A 7 -11.09 6.57 6.35
C LYS A 7 -10.92 5.31 7.19
N LEU A 8 -11.07 5.45 8.50
CA LEU A 8 -11.22 4.34 9.44
C LEU A 8 -12.70 4.15 9.79
N THR A 9 -13.27 3.02 9.41
CA THR A 9 -14.58 2.57 9.90
C THR A 9 -14.40 1.50 10.98
N ALA A 10 -14.96 1.73 12.17
CA ALA A 10 -14.90 0.83 13.30
C ALA A 10 -16.26 0.70 13.99
N THR A 11 -16.79 -0.52 14.08
CA THR A 11 -18.03 -0.79 14.81
C THR A 11 -17.73 -1.25 16.23
N ARG A 12 -18.04 -0.42 17.23
CA ARG A 12 -17.73 -0.70 18.64
C ARG A 12 -18.77 -0.12 19.59
N TRP A 13 -18.74 -0.65 20.81
CA TRP A 13 -19.37 -0.03 21.97
C TRP A 13 -18.47 1.10 22.48
N LEU A 14 -19.04 2.28 22.70
CA LEU A 14 -18.39 3.35 23.46
C LEU A 14 -18.95 3.32 24.88
N GLU A 15 -18.14 3.02 25.88
CA GLU A 15 -18.55 2.99 27.28
C GLU A 15 -18.35 4.37 27.91
N ILE A 16 -19.45 4.99 28.33
CA ILE A 16 -19.50 6.31 28.97
C ILE A 16 -20.11 6.13 30.35
N GLU A 17 -19.47 6.70 31.36
CA GLU A 17 -19.89 6.61 32.75
C GLU A 17 -19.84 7.99 33.41
N TRP A 18 -20.89 8.33 34.15
CA TRP A 18 -20.96 9.54 34.98
C TRP A 18 -21.86 9.28 36.19
N THR A 19 -21.85 10.18 37.16
CA THR A 19 -22.75 10.12 38.32
C THR A 19 -23.76 11.25 38.22
N ASP A 20 -25.04 10.93 38.41
CA ASP A 20 -26.15 11.87 38.49
C ASP A 20 -26.82 11.78 39.86
N GLU A 21 -26.69 12.83 40.65
CA GLU A 21 -27.23 12.90 42.01
C GLU A 21 -28.76 12.86 42.07
N LEU A 22 -29.44 13.32 41.01
CA LEU A 22 -30.90 13.33 40.91
C LEU A 22 -31.48 11.94 40.60
N LEU A 23 -30.64 11.01 40.15
CA LEU A 23 -31.00 9.62 39.85
C LEU A 23 -30.59 8.65 40.97
N SER A 24 -30.27 9.16 42.16
CA SER A 24 -29.95 8.35 43.33
C SER A 24 -31.19 7.99 44.16
N TRP A 25 -31.23 6.79 44.72
CA TRP A 25 -32.31 6.36 45.62
C TRP A 25 -31.83 5.40 46.71
N THR A 26 -32.54 5.40 47.84
CA THR A 26 -32.29 4.44 48.91
C THR A 26 -32.90 3.09 48.55
N SER A 27 -32.06 2.13 48.18
CA SER A 27 -32.49 0.77 47.78
C SER A 27 -33.46 0.10 48.76
N ALA A 28 -33.27 0.29 50.08
CA ALA A 28 -34.17 -0.24 51.11
C ALA A 28 -35.61 0.30 51.05
N SER A 29 -35.82 1.51 50.52
CA SER A 29 -37.14 2.10 50.30
C SER A 29 -37.89 1.49 49.11
N TYR A 30 -37.19 0.72 48.27
CA TYR A 30 -37.70 0.12 47.04
C TYR A 30 -37.39 -1.39 47.00
N GLU A 31 -37.70 -2.10 48.10
CA GLU A 31 -37.56 -3.57 48.19
C GLU A 31 -36.17 -4.12 47.85
N GLY A 32 -35.11 -3.31 48.05
CA GLY A 32 -33.74 -3.70 47.73
C GLY A 32 -33.38 -3.58 46.24
N LEU A 33 -34.15 -2.81 45.45
CA LEU A 33 -33.83 -2.50 44.06
C LEU A 33 -32.51 -1.72 43.99
N LYS A 34 -31.50 -2.31 43.34
CA LYS A 34 -30.14 -1.74 43.25
C LYS A 34 -29.88 -1.03 41.94
N TYR A 35 -30.52 -1.44 40.86
CA TYR A 35 -30.32 -0.84 39.55
C TYR A 35 -31.58 -0.89 38.71
N ILE A 36 -31.67 0.01 37.74
CA ILE A 36 -32.71 0.06 36.73
C ILE A 36 -32.10 0.26 35.35
N ASN A 37 -32.82 -0.19 34.32
CA ASN A 37 -32.51 0.15 32.94
C ASN A 37 -33.58 1.11 32.42
N TYR A 38 -33.18 2.24 31.86
CA TYR A 38 -34.10 3.30 31.46
C TYR A 38 -33.80 3.80 30.03
N PRO A 39 -34.79 4.20 29.22
CA PRO A 39 -34.54 4.69 27.86
C PRO A 39 -33.57 5.88 27.80
N GLN A 40 -32.57 5.83 26.92
CA GLN A 40 -31.55 6.89 26.82
C GLN A 40 -32.07 8.28 26.43
N GLY A 41 -33.30 8.36 25.92
CA GLY A 41 -33.94 9.62 25.52
C GLY A 41 -34.52 10.41 26.69
N GLU A 42 -34.72 9.77 27.84
CA GLU A 42 -35.34 10.37 29.03
C GLU A 42 -34.33 10.68 30.14
N VAL A 43 -33.08 10.24 29.97
CA VAL A 43 -31.97 10.49 30.89
C VAL A 43 -31.08 11.58 30.28
N TRP A 44 -30.64 12.55 31.09
CA TRP A 44 -29.62 13.49 30.65
C TRP A 44 -28.35 12.72 30.26
N LYS A 45 -27.72 13.09 29.15
CA LYS A 45 -26.45 12.50 28.70
C LYS A 45 -25.59 13.56 28.05
N PRO A 46 -24.25 13.50 28.19
CA PRO A 46 -23.37 14.43 27.54
C PRO A 46 -23.41 14.25 26.02
N ASP A 47 -23.26 15.35 25.29
CA ASP A 47 -23.27 15.40 23.82
C ASP A 47 -21.91 15.02 23.22
N ILE A 48 -21.43 13.84 23.62
CA ILE A 48 -20.17 13.29 23.12
C ILE A 48 -20.30 13.00 21.63
N SER A 49 -19.32 13.43 20.85
CA SER A 49 -19.31 13.28 19.40
C SER A 49 -17.89 13.02 18.88
N LEU A 50 -17.80 12.39 17.71
CA LEU A 50 -16.53 12.12 17.02
C LEU A 50 -16.09 13.38 16.25
N GLN A 51 -15.11 14.11 16.78
CA GLN A 51 -14.64 15.38 16.24
C GLN A 51 -14.02 15.23 14.85
N ASN A 52 -13.22 14.19 14.64
CA ASN A 52 -12.58 13.88 13.36
C ASN A 52 -13.42 12.92 12.50
N GLY A 53 -14.75 12.97 12.68
CA GLY A 53 -15.69 12.14 11.93
C GLY A 53 -15.80 12.56 10.45
N CYS A 54 -16.02 11.59 9.57
CA CYS A 54 -16.26 11.82 8.13
C CYS A 54 -17.76 11.94 7.78
N THR A 55 -18.64 11.64 8.73
CA THR A 55 -20.10 11.66 8.54
C THR A 55 -20.72 12.93 9.10
N LYS A 56 -22.01 13.13 8.81
CA LYS A 56 -22.80 14.15 9.49
C LYS A 56 -22.78 13.90 11.01
N LEU A 57 -22.80 14.99 11.76
CA LEU A 57 -22.92 14.93 13.21
C LEU A 57 -24.28 14.31 13.57
N GLU A 58 -24.25 13.17 14.25
CA GLU A 58 -25.42 12.45 14.72
C GLU A 58 -25.31 12.21 16.22
N GLU A 59 -26.44 12.18 16.91
CA GLU A 59 -26.51 11.82 18.31
C GLU A 59 -26.01 10.38 18.50
N LEU A 60 -25.19 10.15 19.52
CA LEU A 60 -24.72 8.80 19.82
C LEU A 60 -25.89 7.90 20.28
N GLY A 61 -25.84 6.64 19.85
CA GLY A 61 -26.81 5.63 20.24
C GLY A 61 -28.12 5.65 19.44
N SER A 62 -29.18 5.09 20.00
CA SER A 62 -30.51 5.07 19.38
C SER A 62 -31.61 5.01 20.43
N LYS A 63 -32.86 5.31 20.05
CA LYS A 63 -34.03 5.26 20.95
C LYS A 63 -34.25 3.89 21.62
N ILE A 64 -33.66 2.82 21.08
CA ILE A 64 -33.79 1.45 21.60
C ILE A 64 -32.80 1.19 22.74
N ILE A 65 -31.73 1.98 22.86
CA ILE A 65 -30.68 1.76 23.85
C ILE A 65 -31.17 2.19 25.23
N LEU A 66 -31.01 1.27 26.18
CA LEU A 66 -31.25 1.52 27.60
C LEU A 66 -29.94 1.92 28.28
N VAL A 67 -30.07 2.80 29.26
CA VAL A 67 -29.00 3.25 30.15
C VAL A 67 -29.14 2.49 31.46
N PHE A 68 -28.03 1.95 31.96
CA PHE A 68 -27.98 1.31 33.27
C PHE A 68 -27.75 2.38 34.34
N ILE A 69 -28.60 2.40 35.37
CA ILE A 69 -28.49 3.35 36.49
C ILE A 69 -28.44 2.54 37.78
N ASP A 70 -27.41 2.76 38.60
CA ASP A 70 -27.27 2.21 39.95
C ASP A 70 -27.91 3.16 40.98
N SER A 71 -28.39 2.61 42.07
CA SER A 71 -29.02 3.29 43.21
C SER A 71 -28.19 4.42 43.83
N ASN A 72 -26.86 4.38 43.66
CA ASN A 72 -25.95 5.44 44.07
C ASN A 72 -25.88 6.63 43.08
N GLY A 73 -26.66 6.60 41.98
CA GLY A 73 -26.66 7.60 40.92
C GLY A 73 -25.61 7.35 39.83
N LEU A 74 -24.84 6.26 39.86
CA LEU A 74 -23.90 5.93 38.80
C LEU A 74 -24.65 5.49 37.53
N VAL A 75 -24.38 6.18 36.44
CA VAL A 75 -25.00 5.96 35.14
C VAL A 75 -23.96 5.39 34.19
N ASN A 76 -24.27 4.23 33.61
CA ASN A 76 -23.42 3.55 32.62
C ASN A 76 -24.18 3.46 31.30
N TRP A 77 -23.65 4.13 30.28
CA TRP A 77 -24.22 4.18 28.94
C TRP A 77 -23.25 3.59 27.92
N LYS A 78 -23.76 2.65 27.11
CA LYS A 78 -22.97 1.89 26.15
C LYS A 78 -23.65 1.92 24.78
N PRO A 79 -23.56 3.02 24.01
CA PRO A 79 -24.02 3.00 22.63
C PRO A 79 -23.13 2.12 21.75
N PHE A 80 -23.75 1.27 20.92
CA PHE A 80 -23.09 0.55 19.82
C PHE A 80 -23.29 1.32 18.53
N GLN A 81 -22.20 1.71 17.90
CA GLN A 81 -22.26 2.53 16.68
C GLN A 81 -21.13 2.20 15.73
N VAL A 82 -21.33 2.58 14.47
CA VAL A 82 -20.29 2.62 13.45
C VAL A 82 -19.62 3.98 13.54
N PHE A 83 -18.36 3.99 13.97
CA PHE A 83 -17.53 5.19 14.02
C PHE A 83 -16.72 5.28 12.74
N GLU A 84 -16.80 6.44 12.09
CA GLU A 84 -16.13 6.70 10.82
C GLU A 84 -15.27 7.96 10.95
N SER A 85 -13.96 7.79 11.05
CA SER A 85 -13.01 8.91 11.18
C SER A 85 -12.07 9.05 10.01
N LYS A 86 -11.57 10.28 9.83
CA LYS A 86 -10.46 10.54 8.92
C LYS A 86 -9.20 9.87 9.47
N CYS A 87 -8.47 9.18 8.60
CA CYS A 87 -7.18 8.57 8.90
C CYS A 87 -6.19 8.87 7.77
N ASP A 88 -5.12 9.58 8.07
CA ASP A 88 -4.08 9.88 7.09
C ASP A 88 -3.25 8.62 6.84
N ILE A 89 -3.32 8.11 5.61
CA ILE A 89 -2.72 6.83 5.21
C ILE A 89 -1.30 7.05 4.67
N ASP A 90 -0.32 6.38 5.28
CA ASP A 90 1.06 6.32 4.79
C ASP A 90 1.29 5.04 4.00
N SER A 91 1.38 5.17 2.68
CA SER A 91 1.53 4.05 1.75
C SER A 91 2.98 3.77 1.34
N THR A 92 3.96 4.49 1.92
CA THR A 92 5.38 4.44 1.51
C THR A 92 5.92 3.00 1.42
N TYR A 93 5.60 2.17 2.42
CA TYR A 93 6.10 0.79 2.55
C TYR A 93 5.09 -0.28 2.12
N PHE A 94 4.12 0.05 1.28
CA PHE A 94 3.16 -0.92 0.75
C PHE A 94 3.87 -2.16 0.17
N PRO A 95 3.43 -3.40 0.45
CA PRO A 95 2.22 -3.81 1.21
C PRO A 95 2.49 -4.12 2.70
N TYR A 96 3.64 -3.72 3.21
CA TYR A 96 4.09 -3.98 4.57
C TYR A 96 3.85 -2.78 5.51
N ASP A 97 2.87 -1.97 5.16
CA ASP A 97 2.54 -0.71 5.79
C ASP A 97 1.88 -0.89 7.16
N LYS A 98 2.09 0.13 8.01
CA LYS A 98 1.42 0.29 9.30
C LYS A 98 0.68 1.62 9.28
N GLN A 99 -0.60 1.60 9.63
CA GLN A 99 -1.42 2.80 9.70
C GLN A 99 -1.70 3.16 11.15
N THR A 100 -1.66 4.47 11.43
CA THR A 100 -1.97 5.02 12.75
C THR A 100 -3.17 5.92 12.61
N CYS A 101 -4.34 5.42 13.02
CA CYS A 101 -5.60 6.14 12.91
C CYS A 101 -6.06 6.64 14.28
N HIS A 102 -6.83 7.73 14.28
CA HIS A 102 -7.33 8.37 15.50
C HIS A 102 -8.86 8.39 15.53
N LEU A 103 -9.43 8.26 16.73
CA LEU A 103 -10.81 8.57 17.04
C LEU A 103 -10.81 9.61 18.17
N ASP A 104 -11.22 10.83 17.85
CA ASP A 104 -11.21 11.96 18.78
C ASP A 104 -12.62 12.23 19.30
N PHE A 105 -12.90 11.89 20.56
CA PHE A 105 -14.19 12.14 21.20
C PHE A 105 -14.16 13.42 22.03
N VAL A 106 -15.17 14.27 21.84
CA VAL A 106 -15.30 15.59 22.50
C VAL A 106 -16.77 15.86 22.85
N ALA A 107 -17.02 16.70 23.85
CA ALA A 107 -18.35 17.28 24.05
C ALA A 107 -18.57 18.39 23.01
N TRP A 108 -19.67 18.30 22.27
CA TRP A 108 -19.84 19.13 21.08
C TRP A 108 -20.20 20.58 21.41
N SER A 109 -21.21 20.79 22.24
CA SER A 109 -21.73 22.10 22.63
C SER A 109 -21.23 22.58 23.99
N LEU A 110 -20.77 21.66 24.85
CA LEU A 110 -20.33 21.97 26.21
C LEU A 110 -18.84 22.33 26.29
N SER A 111 -18.50 23.22 27.23
CA SER A 111 -17.11 23.55 27.53
C SER A 111 -16.48 22.50 28.44
N GLY A 112 -15.14 22.49 28.51
CA GLY A 112 -14.37 21.65 29.44
C GLY A 112 -14.58 22.00 30.91
N LYS A 113 -15.22 23.14 31.21
CA LYS A 113 -15.64 23.54 32.55
C LYS A 113 -16.98 22.92 32.94
N ASP A 114 -17.87 22.72 31.97
CA ASP A 114 -19.18 22.10 32.18
C ASP A 114 -19.05 20.57 32.18
N VAL A 115 -18.35 20.03 31.18
CA VAL A 115 -18.10 18.59 31.03
C VAL A 115 -16.62 18.34 30.78
N HIS A 116 -15.99 17.72 31.77
CA HIS A 116 -14.59 17.29 31.69
C HIS A 116 -14.52 15.80 31.33
N ILE A 117 -14.14 15.50 30.08
CA ILE A 117 -14.07 14.12 29.59
C ILE A 117 -12.70 13.54 29.89
N THR A 118 -12.68 12.34 30.47
CA THR A 118 -11.46 11.59 30.71
C THR A 118 -11.60 10.13 30.25
N GLN A 119 -10.47 9.54 29.89
CA GLN A 119 -10.38 8.15 29.47
C GLN A 119 -10.65 7.19 30.64
N GLY A 120 -11.63 6.30 30.48
CA GLY A 120 -11.87 5.22 31.44
C GLY A 120 -10.87 4.06 31.33
N ARG A 121 -10.27 3.85 30.15
CA ARG A 121 -9.29 2.79 29.87
C ARG A 121 -8.09 3.36 29.12
N LYS A 122 -6.96 2.64 29.16
CA LYS A 122 -5.72 3.01 28.44
C LYS A 122 -5.78 2.78 26.92
N GLY A 123 -6.88 2.25 26.38
CA GLY A 123 -7.04 1.92 24.97
C GLY A 123 -8.29 1.07 24.73
N VAL A 124 -8.48 0.63 23.48
CA VAL A 124 -9.60 -0.23 23.09
C VAL A 124 -9.41 -1.63 23.70
N LYS A 125 -10.45 -2.15 24.37
CA LYS A 125 -10.48 -3.54 24.85
C LYS A 125 -10.57 -4.48 23.64
N LEU A 126 -9.49 -5.18 23.34
CA LEU A 126 -9.47 -6.27 22.37
C LEU A 126 -9.96 -7.53 23.10
N SER A 127 -11.26 -7.84 23.03
CA SER A 127 -11.79 -9.12 23.52
C SER A 127 -11.52 -10.25 22.51
N ASP A 128 -11.57 -11.50 22.97
CA ASP A 128 -11.45 -12.67 22.08
C ASP A 128 -12.58 -12.75 21.05
N ASP A 129 -13.73 -12.13 21.35
CA ASP A 129 -14.89 -12.00 20.45
C ASP A 129 -14.65 -11.04 19.28
N LEU A 130 -13.51 -10.33 19.29
CA LEU A 130 -13.11 -9.45 18.20
C LEU A 130 -12.89 -10.29 16.93
N GLN A 131 -13.84 -10.22 16.00
CA GLN A 131 -13.68 -10.84 14.70
C GLN A 131 -12.38 -10.37 14.04
N ARG A 132 -11.52 -11.33 13.72
CA ARG A 132 -10.22 -11.07 13.08
C ARG A 132 -10.48 -10.54 11.68
N HIS A 133 -10.04 -9.32 11.40
CA HIS A 133 -10.11 -8.77 10.05
C HIS A 133 -9.24 -9.58 9.09
N GLY A 134 -9.72 -9.83 7.87
CA GLY A 134 -9.01 -10.62 6.87
C GLY A 134 -7.68 -9.97 6.46
N GLU A 135 -7.73 -8.67 6.21
CA GLU A 135 -6.60 -7.89 5.68
C GLU A 135 -5.73 -7.19 6.74
N TRP A 136 -6.28 -6.80 7.88
CA TRP A 136 -5.61 -5.94 8.85
C TRP A 136 -5.42 -6.66 10.18
N LYS A 137 -4.32 -6.39 10.86
CA LYS A 137 -4.05 -6.81 12.23
C LYS A 137 -3.88 -5.58 13.11
N ILE A 138 -4.60 -5.52 14.22
CA ILE A 138 -4.37 -4.49 15.25
C ILE A 138 -3.07 -4.83 15.98
N ILE A 139 -2.10 -3.90 15.98
CA ILE A 139 -0.85 -4.02 16.73
C ILE A 139 -1.05 -3.51 18.15
N SER A 140 -1.60 -2.31 18.27
CA SER A 140 -1.79 -1.65 19.55
C SER A 140 -2.96 -0.68 19.50
N SER A 141 -3.50 -0.38 20.66
CA SER A 141 -4.46 0.70 20.85
C SER A 141 -4.14 1.43 22.14
N THR A 142 -4.11 2.76 22.07
CA THR A 142 -3.89 3.63 23.21
C THR A 142 -4.98 4.69 23.29
N ALA A 143 -5.27 5.17 24.50
CA ALA A 143 -6.14 6.31 24.74
C ALA A 143 -5.34 7.38 25.48
N MET A 144 -5.55 8.64 25.12
CA MET A 144 -4.95 9.80 25.79
C MET A 144 -5.98 10.92 25.97
N ASN A 145 -5.98 11.52 27.17
CA ASN A 145 -6.68 12.77 27.45
C ASN A 145 -5.89 13.91 26.83
N LEU A 146 -6.57 14.76 26.07
CA LEU A 146 -6.01 15.96 25.48
C LEU A 146 -6.88 17.15 25.87
N ALA A 147 -6.24 18.27 26.21
CA ALA A 147 -6.91 19.54 26.45
C ALA A 147 -6.54 20.48 25.32
N GLU A 148 -7.53 21.04 24.63
CA GLU A 148 -7.33 21.97 23.53
C GLU A 148 -8.21 23.20 23.78
N SER A 149 -7.55 24.32 24.11
CA SER A 149 -8.21 25.57 24.53
C SER A 149 -9.17 25.34 25.71
N ASP A 150 -10.48 25.51 25.49
CA ASP A 150 -11.53 25.37 26.50
C ASP A 150 -12.27 24.03 26.39
N LYS A 151 -11.78 23.08 25.57
CA LYS A 151 -12.39 21.76 25.39
C LYS A 151 -11.48 20.64 25.87
N THR A 152 -12.11 19.61 26.41
CA THR A 152 -11.46 18.36 26.81
C THR A 152 -11.83 17.28 25.82
N LYS A 153 -10.86 16.52 25.34
CA LYS A 153 -11.06 15.45 24.35
C LYS A 153 -10.31 14.20 24.74
N VAL A 154 -10.83 13.05 24.34
CA VAL A 154 -10.15 11.76 24.48
C VAL A 154 -9.84 11.22 23.09
N ARG A 155 -8.55 11.03 22.81
CA ARG A 155 -8.06 10.47 21.55
C ARG A 155 -7.73 9.00 21.72
N PHE A 156 -8.42 8.15 20.98
CA PHE A 156 -8.00 6.75 20.80
C PHE A 156 -7.11 6.65 19.57
N THR A 157 -5.88 6.19 19.76
CA THR A 157 -4.95 5.87 18.68
C THR A 157 -4.98 4.37 18.45
N ILE A 158 -5.25 3.97 17.21
CA ILE A 158 -5.30 2.58 16.78
C ILE A 158 -4.21 2.37 15.74
N VAL A 159 -3.25 1.50 16.06
CA VAL A 159 -2.17 1.13 15.15
C VAL A 159 -2.50 -0.23 14.54
N ILE A 160 -2.60 -0.27 13.22
CA ILE A 160 -2.90 -1.47 12.43
C ILE A 160 -1.78 -1.75 11.44
N GLN A 161 -1.66 -3.03 11.06
CA GLN A 161 -0.69 -3.51 10.07
C GLN A 161 -1.40 -4.36 9.02
N ARG A 162 -1.05 -4.15 7.75
CA ARG A 162 -1.59 -4.95 6.65
C ARG A 162 -0.99 -6.35 6.66
N LYS A 163 -1.80 -7.34 6.28
CA LYS A 163 -1.34 -8.70 5.98
C LYS A 163 -0.96 -8.76 4.49
N PRO A 164 0.34 -8.91 4.17
CA PRO A 164 0.84 -8.63 2.83
C PRO A 164 0.65 -9.77 1.83
N LEU A 165 0.35 -11.00 2.29
CA LEU A 165 0.40 -12.22 1.47
C LEU A 165 -0.49 -12.15 0.22
N TYR A 166 -1.73 -11.66 0.37
CA TYR A 166 -2.66 -11.51 -0.75
C TYR A 166 -2.10 -10.57 -1.82
N THR A 167 -1.59 -9.41 -1.38
CA THR A 167 -1.02 -8.39 -2.27
C THR A 167 0.24 -8.89 -2.96
N ILE A 168 1.09 -9.64 -2.26
CA ILE A 168 2.30 -10.24 -2.82
C ILE A 168 1.94 -11.21 -3.94
N MET A 169 0.99 -12.11 -3.71
CA MET A 169 0.64 -13.15 -4.68
C MET A 169 -0.06 -12.58 -5.92
N ASN A 170 -0.93 -11.58 -5.76
CA ASN A 170 -1.77 -11.10 -6.85
C ASN A 170 -1.22 -9.88 -7.61
N TYR A 171 -0.30 -9.10 -7.01
CA TYR A 171 0.28 -7.93 -7.67
C TYR A 171 1.79 -8.04 -7.84
N ILE A 172 2.53 -8.31 -6.76
CA ILE A 172 4.00 -8.28 -6.81
C ILE A 172 4.57 -9.44 -7.62
N MET A 173 4.05 -10.67 -7.43
CA MET A 173 4.52 -11.84 -8.15
C MET A 173 4.32 -11.70 -9.69
N PRO A 174 3.15 -11.30 -10.22
CA PRO A 174 2.99 -11.03 -11.64
C PRO A 174 3.96 -9.99 -12.21
N ILE A 175 4.21 -8.89 -11.49
CA ILE A 175 5.15 -7.85 -11.92
C ILE A 175 6.57 -8.41 -12.01
N LEU A 176 7.00 -9.21 -11.03
CA LEU A 176 8.32 -9.86 -11.10
C LEU A 176 8.44 -10.82 -12.30
N LEU A 177 7.36 -11.51 -12.67
CA LEU A 177 7.34 -12.37 -13.85
C LEU A 177 7.44 -11.56 -15.16
N LEU A 178 6.75 -10.41 -15.26
CA LEU A 178 6.85 -9.52 -16.43
C LEU A 178 8.28 -9.00 -16.65
N LEU A 179 9.02 -8.73 -15.56
CA LEU A 179 10.40 -8.28 -15.66
C LEU A 179 11.36 -9.35 -16.16
N ILE A 180 11.08 -10.62 -15.86
CA ILE A 180 11.81 -11.73 -16.47
C ILE A 180 11.56 -11.72 -17.99
N LEU A 181 10.31 -11.54 -18.42
CA LEU A 181 9.94 -11.48 -19.84
C LEU A 181 10.68 -10.33 -20.58
N ASP A 182 10.81 -9.15 -19.97
CA ASP A 182 11.57 -8.04 -20.55
C ASP A 182 13.02 -8.41 -20.89
N ILE A 183 13.68 -9.19 -20.05
CA ILE A 183 15.07 -9.61 -20.28
C ILE A 183 15.16 -10.63 -21.44
N PHE A 184 14.14 -11.48 -21.59
CA PHE A 184 14.10 -12.47 -22.68
C PHE A 184 13.87 -11.85 -24.07
N THR A 185 13.47 -10.57 -24.15
CA THR A 185 13.33 -9.83 -25.43
C THR A 185 14.63 -9.85 -26.26
N PHE A 186 15.79 -9.75 -25.61
CA PHE A 186 17.12 -9.75 -26.27
C PHE A 186 17.57 -11.13 -26.75
N LYS A 187 16.83 -12.19 -26.42
CA LYS A 187 17.08 -13.55 -26.95
C LYS A 187 16.29 -13.85 -28.21
N ILE A 188 15.31 -13.01 -28.56
CA ILE A 188 14.48 -13.18 -29.74
C ILE A 188 15.21 -12.59 -30.95
N PRO A 189 15.51 -13.37 -32.00
CA PRO A 189 16.19 -12.86 -33.19
C PRO A 189 15.27 -11.96 -34.02
N VAL A 190 15.83 -10.88 -34.58
CA VAL A 190 15.11 -9.87 -35.38
C VAL A 190 14.40 -10.46 -36.61
N GLY A 191 14.94 -11.54 -37.19
CA GLY A 191 14.38 -12.16 -38.40
C GLY A 191 13.02 -12.83 -38.23
N THR A 192 12.45 -12.89 -37.02
CA THR A 192 11.16 -13.53 -36.74
C THR A 192 9.96 -12.62 -36.96
N GLY A 193 10.13 -11.30 -37.04
CA GLY A 193 9.03 -10.32 -37.14
C GLY A 193 8.22 -10.14 -35.84
N GLU A 194 8.18 -11.15 -34.96
CA GLU A 194 7.42 -11.15 -33.70
C GLU A 194 8.10 -10.39 -32.54
N ARG A 195 9.37 -10.00 -32.70
CA ARG A 195 10.18 -9.35 -31.66
C ARG A 195 9.56 -8.04 -31.15
N ILE A 196 9.08 -7.19 -32.06
CA ILE A 196 8.45 -5.90 -31.72
C ILE A 196 7.09 -6.13 -31.04
N GLY A 197 6.29 -7.06 -31.56
CA GLY A 197 5.00 -7.43 -30.97
C GLY A 197 5.16 -7.89 -29.52
N TYR A 198 6.13 -8.77 -29.27
CA TYR A 198 6.46 -9.24 -27.92
C TYR A 198 6.80 -8.09 -26.97
N VAL A 199 7.74 -7.20 -27.31
CA VAL A 199 8.15 -6.12 -26.39
C VAL A 199 7.01 -5.13 -26.13
N ILE A 200 6.17 -4.82 -27.12
CA ILE A 200 5.00 -3.94 -26.93
C ILE A 200 3.99 -4.59 -25.99
N THR A 201 3.73 -5.90 -26.12
CA THR A 201 2.79 -6.59 -25.23
C THR A 201 3.27 -6.64 -23.77
N VAL A 202 4.57 -6.85 -23.53
CA VAL A 202 5.13 -6.82 -22.17
C VAL A 202 5.10 -5.40 -21.60
N TRP A 203 5.39 -4.38 -22.42
CA TRP A 203 5.27 -2.98 -22.00
C TRP A 203 3.84 -2.59 -21.63
N LEU A 204 2.85 -3.01 -22.44
CA LEU A 204 1.44 -2.78 -22.15
C LEU A 204 1.01 -3.49 -20.86
N ALA A 205 1.48 -4.72 -20.62
CA ALA A 205 1.19 -5.44 -19.39
C ALA A 205 1.72 -4.69 -18.15
N HIS A 206 2.92 -4.10 -18.21
CA HIS A 206 3.43 -3.24 -17.14
C HIS A 206 2.54 -2.02 -16.90
N ALA A 207 2.09 -1.34 -17.96
CA ALA A 207 1.20 -0.19 -17.83
C ALA A 207 -0.14 -0.58 -17.15
N VAL A 208 -0.71 -1.73 -17.51
CA VAL A 208 -1.94 -2.25 -16.88
C VAL A 208 -1.73 -2.52 -15.38
N PHE A 209 -0.65 -3.19 -14.98
CA PHE A 209 -0.38 -3.44 -13.56
C PHE A 209 -0.07 -2.17 -12.77
N LEU A 210 0.58 -1.18 -13.38
CA LEU A 210 0.75 0.13 -12.76
C LEU A 210 -0.61 0.80 -12.48
N THR A 211 -1.51 0.80 -13.47
CA THR A 211 -2.86 1.37 -13.29
C THR A 211 -3.61 0.67 -12.16
N ILE A 212 -3.60 -0.67 -12.15
CA ILE A 212 -4.28 -1.45 -11.10
C ILE A 212 -3.75 -1.11 -9.69
N ILE A 213 -2.43 -0.98 -9.54
CA ILE A 213 -1.82 -0.60 -8.26
C ILE A 213 -2.17 0.85 -7.92
N SER A 214 -2.09 1.76 -8.87
CA SER A 214 -2.43 3.18 -8.67
C SER A 214 -3.88 3.36 -8.23
N ASP A 215 -4.81 2.56 -8.75
CA ASP A 215 -6.24 2.60 -8.39
C ASP A 215 -6.51 2.01 -7.00
N SER A 216 -5.60 1.18 -6.49
CA SER A 216 -5.71 0.54 -5.17
C SER A 216 -5.07 1.37 -4.05
N LEU A 217 -4.51 2.54 -4.36
CA LEU A 217 -3.75 3.38 -3.45
C LEU A 217 -4.42 4.76 -3.30
N PRO A 218 -4.20 5.46 -2.18
CA PRO A 218 -4.64 6.84 -2.03
C PRO A 218 -4.03 7.73 -3.11
N GLN A 219 -4.84 8.60 -3.71
CA GLN A 219 -4.37 9.63 -4.66
C GLN A 219 -3.79 10.84 -3.91
N THR A 220 -2.72 10.61 -3.13
CA THR A 220 -2.04 11.67 -2.38
C THR A 220 -0.58 11.81 -2.82
N SER A 221 -0.03 13.01 -2.69
CA SER A 221 1.39 13.29 -2.95
C SER A 221 2.25 13.28 -1.68
N GLU A 222 1.65 13.01 -0.52
CA GLU A 222 2.34 13.03 0.77
C GLU A 222 3.19 11.78 1.00
N SER A 223 2.70 10.62 0.58
CA SER A 223 3.42 9.35 0.63
C SER A 223 3.31 8.63 -0.72
N ILE A 224 4.45 8.41 -1.37
CA ILE A 224 4.52 7.67 -2.63
C ILE A 224 5.07 6.27 -2.32
N PRO A 225 4.33 5.19 -2.66
CA PRO A 225 4.82 3.83 -2.44
C PRO A 225 6.10 3.54 -3.21
N ILE A 226 7.06 2.89 -2.53
CA ILE A 226 8.31 2.45 -3.13
C ILE A 226 8.06 1.50 -4.31
N VAL A 227 7.01 0.66 -4.22
CA VAL A 227 6.59 -0.24 -5.31
C VAL A 227 6.16 0.54 -6.55
N SER A 228 5.45 1.66 -6.40
CA SER A 228 5.04 2.50 -7.53
C SER A 228 6.24 3.18 -8.20
N ILE A 229 7.20 3.69 -7.41
CA ILE A 229 8.46 4.24 -7.94
C ILE A 229 9.23 3.17 -8.71
N TYR A 230 9.28 1.95 -8.17
CA TYR A 230 9.93 0.82 -8.82
C TYR A 230 9.29 0.50 -10.17
N ILE A 231 7.96 0.35 -10.24
CA ILE A 231 7.25 0.07 -11.51
C ILE A 231 7.43 1.21 -12.52
N MET A 232 7.44 2.47 -12.07
CA MET A 232 7.71 3.63 -12.92
C MET A 232 9.10 3.56 -13.56
N ILE A 233 10.13 3.19 -12.79
CA ILE A 233 11.48 2.97 -13.32
C ILE A 233 11.48 1.83 -14.35
N GLN A 234 10.74 0.74 -14.09
CA GLN A 234 10.66 -0.39 -15.03
C GLN A 234 9.97 0.00 -16.33
N ILE A 235 8.86 0.75 -16.28
CA ILE A 235 8.20 1.26 -17.48
C ILE A 235 9.14 2.18 -18.28
N PHE A 236 9.91 3.03 -17.60
CA PHE A 236 10.91 3.88 -18.25
C PHE A 236 12.03 3.07 -18.92
N ILE A 237 12.52 2.01 -18.26
CA ILE A 237 13.47 1.08 -18.89
C ILE A 237 12.81 0.39 -20.09
N GLY A 238 11.57 -0.07 -19.95
CA GLY A 238 10.79 -0.70 -21.01
C GLY A 238 10.61 0.20 -22.23
N THR A 239 10.32 1.50 -22.05
CA THR A 239 10.23 2.44 -23.18
C THR A 239 11.57 2.61 -23.88
N VAL A 240 12.67 2.69 -23.15
CA VAL A 240 14.03 2.73 -23.72
C VAL A 240 14.33 1.46 -24.52
N ILE A 241 13.95 0.28 -24.00
CA ILE A 241 14.09 -0.99 -24.72
C ILE A 241 13.29 -0.96 -26.02
N VAL A 242 12.01 -0.59 -25.98
CA VAL A 242 11.17 -0.49 -27.19
C VAL A 242 11.81 0.42 -28.25
N ILE A 243 12.35 1.58 -27.86
CA ILE A 243 13.03 2.50 -28.78
C ILE A 243 14.28 1.86 -29.39
N ILE A 244 15.13 1.23 -28.59
CA ILE A 244 16.35 0.56 -29.07
C ILE A 244 15.97 -0.55 -30.06
N LEU A 245 14.98 -1.40 -29.72
CA LEU A 245 14.56 -2.50 -30.58
C LEU A 245 13.91 -2.02 -31.89
N ALA A 246 13.19 -0.90 -31.85
CA ALA A 246 12.66 -0.27 -33.06
C ALA A 246 13.78 0.23 -33.99
N ILE A 247 14.82 0.84 -33.42
CA ILE A 247 16.01 1.27 -34.16
C ILE A 247 16.75 0.05 -34.74
N GLU A 248 16.96 -1.01 -33.95
CA GLU A 248 17.59 -2.26 -34.42
C GLU A 248 16.82 -2.90 -35.56
N SER A 249 15.49 -2.99 -35.44
CA SER A 249 14.65 -3.52 -36.50
C SER A 249 14.71 -2.66 -37.76
N GLY A 250 14.75 -1.34 -37.61
CA GLY A 250 14.99 -0.41 -38.71
C GLY A 250 16.32 -0.70 -39.40
N CYS A 251 17.42 -0.72 -38.64
CA CYS A 251 18.77 -1.04 -39.11
C CYS A 251 18.88 -2.41 -39.79
N ALA A 252 18.13 -3.41 -39.33
CA ALA A 252 18.11 -4.74 -39.94
C ALA A 252 17.44 -4.77 -41.33
N HIS A 253 16.61 -3.78 -41.66
CA HIS A 253 15.95 -3.65 -42.96
C HIS A 253 16.73 -2.76 -43.94
N LEU A 254 17.75 -2.03 -43.48
CA LEU A 254 18.68 -1.36 -44.40
C LEU A 254 19.48 -2.42 -45.16
N SER A 255 19.56 -2.26 -46.49
CA SER A 255 20.32 -3.14 -47.37
C SER A 255 21.78 -3.28 -46.91
N ASP A 256 22.38 -4.47 -47.11
CA ASP A 256 23.78 -4.82 -46.76
C ASP A 256 24.84 -3.84 -47.33
N ASP A 257 24.45 -2.92 -48.21
CA ASP A 257 25.29 -1.90 -48.83
C ASP A 257 25.61 -0.69 -47.93
N GLU A 258 24.88 -0.46 -46.83
CA GLU A 258 25.20 0.64 -45.90
C GLU A 258 26.20 0.23 -44.80
N PRO A 259 27.28 1.02 -44.58
CA PRO A 259 28.32 0.67 -43.61
C PRO A 259 27.81 0.72 -42.17
N VAL A 260 27.97 -0.37 -41.43
CA VAL A 260 27.70 -0.45 -39.98
C VAL A 260 28.49 0.63 -39.23
N TYR A 261 27.82 1.31 -38.28
CA TYR A 261 28.47 2.32 -37.44
C TYR A 261 29.74 1.80 -36.75
N TYR A 262 30.78 2.64 -36.71
CA TYR A 262 32.12 2.27 -36.22
C TYR A 262 32.13 1.66 -34.80
N LEU A 263 31.28 2.16 -33.91
CA LEU A 263 31.14 1.66 -32.54
C LEU A 263 30.60 0.23 -32.51
N LEU A 264 29.53 -0.05 -33.27
CA LEU A 264 28.94 -1.39 -33.40
C LEU A 264 29.91 -2.38 -34.03
N LYS A 265 30.68 -1.95 -35.04
CA LYS A 265 31.76 -2.75 -35.65
C LYS A 265 32.87 -3.12 -34.67
N THR A 266 33.19 -2.21 -33.75
CA THR A 266 34.22 -2.47 -32.71
C THR A 266 33.69 -3.42 -31.63
N LEU A 267 32.41 -3.30 -31.26
CA LEU A 267 31.73 -4.18 -30.31
C LEU A 267 31.61 -5.61 -30.83
N THR A 268 31.16 -5.79 -32.08
CA THR A 268 31.09 -7.12 -32.73
C THR A 268 32.44 -7.80 -32.78
N ARG A 269 33.50 -7.08 -33.17
CA ARG A 269 34.87 -7.62 -33.18
C ARG A 269 35.31 -8.09 -31.80
N LYS A 270 35.00 -7.36 -30.73
CA LYS A 270 35.27 -7.78 -29.34
C LYS A 270 34.47 -9.01 -28.94
N CYS A 271 33.18 -9.08 -29.30
CA CYS A 271 32.34 -10.25 -29.02
C CYS A 271 32.80 -11.50 -29.78
N ARG A 272 33.18 -11.37 -31.06
CA ARG A 272 33.72 -12.46 -31.91
C ARG A 272 35.03 -13.02 -31.35
N LYS A 273 35.97 -12.16 -30.93
CA LYS A 273 37.21 -12.62 -30.27
C LYS A 273 36.94 -13.39 -28.98
N ARG A 274 35.94 -12.96 -28.19
CA ARG A 274 35.56 -13.62 -26.93
C ARG A 274 34.86 -14.97 -27.14
N SER A 275 34.10 -15.16 -28.22
CA SER A 275 33.47 -16.44 -28.56
C SER A 275 34.46 -17.44 -29.18
N VAL A 276 35.36 -16.98 -30.06
CA VAL A 276 36.40 -17.82 -30.68
C VAL A 276 37.39 -18.37 -29.64
N GLN A 277 37.64 -17.63 -28.55
CA GLN A 277 38.47 -18.12 -27.44
C GLN A 277 37.79 -19.24 -26.61
N SER A 278 36.48 -19.45 -26.77
CA SER A 278 35.69 -20.51 -26.11
C SER A 278 35.52 -21.78 -26.97
N GLU A 279 35.68 -21.70 -28.29
CA GLU A 279 35.56 -22.85 -29.21
C GLU A 279 36.89 -23.11 -29.91
N SER A 280 37.81 -23.78 -29.20
CA SER A 280 38.98 -24.37 -29.84
C SER A 280 38.55 -25.61 -30.65
N LYS A 281 38.20 -25.40 -31.93
CA LYS A 281 38.35 -26.29 -33.11
C LYS A 281 37.24 -26.04 -34.14
N MET A 282 37.52 -25.25 -35.19
CA MET A 282 36.83 -25.38 -36.49
C MET A 282 37.78 -24.93 -37.63
N PRO A 283 37.77 -25.57 -38.83
CA PRO A 283 38.89 -25.50 -39.78
C PRO A 283 38.91 -24.27 -40.70
N LEU A 284 40.12 -24.01 -41.19
CA LEU A 284 40.71 -22.80 -41.79
C LEU A 284 40.15 -22.32 -43.16
N TRP A 285 39.02 -22.83 -43.66
CA TRP A 285 38.55 -22.57 -45.05
C TRP A 285 37.23 -21.79 -45.13
N LEU A 286 36.72 -21.33 -43.99
CA LEU A 286 35.49 -20.53 -43.87
C LEU A 286 35.82 -19.07 -43.49
N ASP A 287 36.95 -18.55 -43.95
CA ASP A 287 37.31 -17.15 -43.73
C ASP A 287 36.55 -16.26 -44.72
N LYS A 288 35.27 -16.03 -44.42
CA LYS A 288 34.48 -14.94 -44.99
C LYS A 288 35.10 -13.65 -44.44
N ASP A 289 35.72 -12.84 -45.32
CA ASP A 289 36.38 -11.56 -45.08
C ASP A 289 36.31 -11.06 -43.62
N GLU A 290 37.43 -11.11 -42.88
CA GLU A 290 37.54 -10.57 -41.51
C GLU A 290 37.09 -9.09 -41.37
N ASN A 291 36.89 -8.39 -42.49
CA ASN A 291 36.48 -6.99 -42.55
C ASN A 291 34.97 -6.75 -42.75
N CYS A 292 34.19 -7.75 -43.15
CA CYS A 292 32.76 -7.61 -43.40
C CYS A 292 31.96 -8.00 -42.16
N VAL A 293 31.33 -7.02 -41.50
CA VAL A 293 30.41 -7.23 -40.37
C VAL A 293 29.03 -6.89 -40.88
N THR A 294 28.10 -7.84 -40.84
CA THR A 294 26.71 -7.63 -41.25
C THR A 294 25.92 -6.94 -40.13
N TRP A 295 24.83 -6.24 -40.48
CA TRP A 295 23.92 -5.65 -39.50
C TRP A 295 23.33 -6.69 -38.54
N MET A 296 23.06 -7.92 -39.02
CA MET A 296 22.56 -9.00 -38.16
C MET A 296 23.57 -9.45 -37.11
N GLU A 297 24.86 -9.53 -37.47
CA GLU A 297 25.93 -9.83 -36.50
C GLU A 297 26.13 -8.68 -35.50
N ALA A 298 26.05 -7.43 -36.00
CA ALA A 298 26.10 -6.21 -35.20
C ALA A 298 25.01 -6.18 -34.12
N ILE A 299 23.77 -6.43 -34.52
CA ILE A 299 22.61 -6.45 -33.63
C ILE A 299 22.72 -7.62 -32.64
N SER A 300 23.11 -8.82 -33.08
CA SER A 300 23.27 -9.96 -32.17
C SER A 300 24.34 -9.72 -31.08
N ALA A 301 25.42 -9.00 -31.41
CA ALA A 301 26.43 -8.62 -30.43
C ALA A 301 25.90 -7.55 -29.46
N LEU A 302 25.15 -6.56 -29.96
CA LEU A 302 24.50 -5.54 -29.13
C LEU A 302 23.49 -6.16 -28.17
N ASP A 303 22.64 -7.06 -28.65
CA ASP A 303 21.64 -7.80 -27.87
C ASP A 303 22.27 -8.58 -26.71
N LYS A 304 23.43 -9.21 -26.93
CA LYS A 304 24.16 -9.92 -25.86
C LYS A 304 24.64 -8.95 -24.77
N VAL A 305 25.08 -7.74 -25.15
CA VAL A 305 25.52 -6.72 -24.19
C VAL A 305 24.31 -6.16 -23.44
N LEU A 306 23.26 -5.77 -24.15
CA LEU A 306 22.03 -5.22 -23.56
C LEU A 306 21.36 -6.22 -22.62
N PHE A 307 21.33 -7.51 -22.97
CA PHE A 307 20.85 -8.57 -22.09
C PHE A 307 21.55 -8.56 -20.72
N TRP A 308 22.89 -8.52 -20.69
CA TRP A 308 23.63 -8.52 -19.42
C TRP A 308 23.48 -7.20 -18.66
N VAL A 309 23.44 -6.07 -19.36
CA VAL A 309 23.21 -4.75 -18.74
C VAL A 309 21.83 -4.70 -18.09
N CYS A 310 20.77 -5.06 -18.81
CA CYS A 310 19.41 -5.11 -18.29
C CYS A 310 19.25 -6.15 -17.17
N LEU A 311 19.90 -7.32 -17.27
CA LEU A 311 19.90 -8.31 -16.20
C LEU A 311 20.55 -7.76 -14.92
N ILE A 312 21.69 -7.08 -15.03
CA ILE A 312 22.35 -6.45 -13.87
C ILE A 312 21.45 -5.36 -13.27
N ILE A 313 20.87 -4.50 -14.10
CA ILE A 313 19.94 -3.45 -13.65
C ILE A 313 18.73 -4.08 -12.93
N PHE A 314 18.15 -5.13 -13.50
CA PHE A 314 17.02 -5.85 -12.91
C PHE A 314 17.39 -6.45 -11.55
N VAL A 315 18.51 -7.18 -11.46
CA VAL A 315 18.97 -7.79 -10.19
C VAL A 315 19.29 -6.71 -9.15
N LEU A 316 19.96 -5.63 -9.53
CA LEU A 316 20.24 -4.52 -8.60
C LEU A 316 18.95 -3.84 -8.13
N SER A 317 18.02 -3.55 -9.05
CA SER A 317 16.76 -2.89 -8.72
C SER A 317 15.87 -3.74 -7.81
N THR A 318 15.80 -5.06 -8.05
CA THR A 318 15.07 -6.00 -7.18
C THR A 318 15.72 -6.14 -5.81
N LEU A 319 17.06 -6.24 -5.74
CA LEU A 319 17.78 -6.28 -4.47
C LEU A 319 17.58 -5.00 -3.66
N ILE A 320 17.61 -3.83 -4.31
CA ILE A 320 17.35 -2.54 -3.67
C ILE A 320 15.92 -2.52 -3.12
N SER A 321 14.91 -2.88 -3.91
CA SER A 321 13.52 -2.92 -3.45
C SER A 321 13.31 -3.93 -2.31
N LEU A 322 13.96 -5.08 -2.34
CA LEU A 322 13.92 -6.07 -1.26
C LEU A 322 14.65 -5.59 0.01
N LEU A 323 15.74 -4.85 -0.13
CA LEU A 323 16.44 -4.23 1.00
C LEU A 323 15.54 -3.18 1.66
N PHE A 324 14.91 -2.31 0.89
CA PHE A 324 13.97 -1.31 1.41
C PHE A 324 12.73 -1.95 2.05
N ALA A 325 12.27 -3.10 1.54
CA ALA A 325 11.19 -3.87 2.15
C ALA A 325 11.63 -4.66 3.41
N GLY A 326 12.87 -5.17 3.43
CA GLY A 326 13.40 -6.06 4.47
C GLY A 326 14.03 -5.35 5.67
N LEU A 327 14.59 -4.15 5.50
CA LEU A 327 15.26 -3.35 6.55
C LEU A 327 14.35 -2.93 7.73
N LYS A 328 13.05 -3.25 7.68
CA LYS A 328 12.08 -2.95 8.74
C LYS A 328 11.35 -4.19 9.30
N TYR A 329 11.71 -5.39 8.82
CA TYR A 329 11.24 -6.68 9.34
C TYR A 329 12.19 -7.33 10.36
N ILE A 330 13.34 -6.70 10.61
CA ILE A 330 14.26 -6.98 11.73
C ILE A 330 14.09 -5.85 12.76
#